data_AF-A0A5E6QS46-F1
#
_entry.id   AF-A0A5E6QS46-F1
#
_cell.length_a   1.000
_cell.length_b   1.000
_cell.length_c   1.000
_cell.angle_alpha   90.00
_cell.angle_beta   90.00
_cell.angle_gamma   90.00
#
_symmetry.space_group_name_H-M   'P 1'
#
loop_
_entity.id
_entity.type
_entity.pdbx_description
1 polymer ?
#
loop_
_entity_poly.entity_id
_entity_poly.type
_entity_poly.pdbx_seq_one_letter_code
_entity_poly.pdbx_strand_id
1 'polypeptide(L)'
;MSHGIRIWGADGALQVDENTFTMRVVYSGLVTGSNSVAYQTISVSGLTPENGAAFVVPVGGYNVNLDKQLETEVIAGAVRVYSYIRGREQYSNKTGVAMRLIVIRFY
;
A
#
# COMPACT_ATOMS: atom_id res chain seq x y z
N MET A 1 -2.15 27.65 8.22
CA MET A 1 -0.82 27.23 8.69
C MET A 1 -0.51 25.90 8.04
N SER A 2 0.46 25.85 7.13
CA SER A 2 0.92 24.60 6.52
C SER A 2 1.81 23.88 7.52
N HIS A 3 1.55 22.59 7.75
CA HIS A 3 2.37 21.72 8.62
C HIS A 3 2.97 20.65 7.71
N GLY A 4 4.28 20.43 7.73
CA GLY A 4 4.93 19.44 6.86
C GLY A 4 6.44 19.36 7.06
N ILE A 5 7.07 18.42 6.36
CA ILE A 5 8.52 18.25 6.35
C ILE A 5 9.14 19.14 5.27
N ARG A 6 10.24 19.80 5.59
CA ARG A 6 11.08 20.52 4.63
C ARG A 6 12.47 19.91 4.65
N ILE A 7 13.07 19.78 3.47
CA ILE A 7 14.44 19.28 3.31
C ILE A 7 15.25 20.33 2.57
N TRP A 8 16.41 20.66 3.11
CA TRP A 8 17.36 21.59 2.53
C TRP A 8 18.61 20.84 2.06
N GLY A 9 19.15 21.25 0.92
CA GLY A 9 20.42 20.76 0.41
C GLY A 9 21.60 21.32 1.21
N ALA A 10 22.79 20.79 0.94
CA ALA A 10 24.03 21.27 1.55
C ALA A 10 24.39 22.72 1.18
N ASP A 11 23.81 23.22 0.09
CA ASP A 11 23.87 24.62 -0.36
C ASP A 11 22.84 25.53 0.32
N GLY A 12 22.00 24.98 1.21
CA GLY A 12 20.90 25.71 1.86
C GLY A 12 19.67 25.92 0.97
N ALA A 13 19.65 25.37 -0.25
CA ALA A 13 18.48 25.44 -1.12
C ALA A 13 17.36 24.52 -0.61
N LEU A 14 16.12 25.00 -0.64
CA LEU A 14 14.94 24.21 -0.32
C LEU A 14 14.73 23.17 -1.43
N GLN A 15 14.87 21.89 -1.11
CA GLN A 15 14.73 20.77 -2.05
C GLN A 15 13.35 20.13 -1.96
N VAL A 16 12.79 20.06 -0.75
CA VAL A 16 11.45 19.54 -0.49
C VAL A 16 10.71 20.49 0.43
N ASP A 17 9.47 20.82 0.09
CA ASP A 17 8.55 21.62 0.88
C ASP A 17 7.13 21.04 0.87
N GLU A 18 6.20 21.73 1.54
CA GLU A 18 4.83 21.25 1.67
C GLU A 18 4.02 21.29 0.37
N ASN A 19 4.57 21.85 -0.71
CA ASN A 19 3.96 21.95 -2.03
C ASN A 19 4.68 21.06 -3.06
N THR A 20 5.95 20.68 -2.83
CA THR A 20 6.77 19.93 -3.79
C THR A 20 6.84 18.43 -3.52
N PHE A 21 6.53 17.98 -2.30
CA PHE A 21 6.49 16.55 -1.98
C PHE A 21 5.37 16.21 -1.00
N THR A 22 4.21 15.80 -1.51
CA THR A 22 3.07 15.47 -0.66
C THR A 22 2.71 13.98 -0.78
N MET A 23 3.57 13.11 -0.24
CA MET A 23 3.16 11.74 0.09
C MET A 23 2.20 11.78 1.28
N ARG A 24 0.91 11.48 1.05
CA ARG A 24 -0.10 11.40 2.11
C ARG A 24 -0.68 10.00 2.20
N VAL A 25 -0.75 9.45 3.41
CA VAL A 25 -1.59 8.27 3.68
C VAL A 25 -3.06 8.68 3.54
N VAL A 26 -3.73 8.15 2.52
CA VAL A 26 -5.14 8.42 2.22
C VAL A 26 -6.07 7.30 2.66
N TYR A 27 -5.53 6.11 2.95
CA TYR A 27 -6.27 5.00 3.53
C TYR A 27 -5.37 4.15 4.43
N SER A 28 -5.91 3.69 5.55
CA SER A 28 -5.31 2.67 6.43
C SER A 28 -6.40 1.77 6.96
N GLY A 29 -6.33 0.48 6.65
CA GLY A 29 -7.37 -0.49 7.03
C GLY A 29 -6.84 -1.91 7.07
N LEU A 30 -7.56 -2.82 7.72
CA LEU A 30 -7.19 -4.23 7.74
C LEU A 30 -7.74 -4.96 6.51
N VAL A 31 -6.93 -5.87 5.98
CA VAL A 31 -7.26 -6.79 4.89
C VAL A 31 -6.80 -8.18 5.29
N THR A 32 -7.59 -9.20 4.99
CA THR A 32 -7.30 -10.58 5.41
C THR A 32 -7.11 -11.46 4.20
N GLY A 33 -6.04 -12.26 4.19
CA GLY A 33 -5.83 -13.25 3.16
C GLY A 33 -6.92 -14.34 3.20
N SER A 34 -7.26 -14.90 2.04
CA SER A 34 -8.37 -15.86 1.91
C SER A 34 -7.95 -17.32 1.78
N ASN A 35 -6.65 -17.63 1.83
CA ASN A 35 -6.12 -18.96 1.47
C ASN A 35 -6.61 -19.47 0.09
N SER A 36 -6.88 -18.54 -0.83
CA SER A 36 -7.45 -18.84 -2.14
C SER A 36 -6.98 -17.84 -3.20
N VAL A 37 -7.21 -18.17 -4.47
CA VAL A 37 -6.94 -17.24 -5.58
C VAL A 37 -8.08 -16.23 -5.67
N ALA A 38 -8.03 -15.23 -4.80
CA ALA A 38 -9.02 -14.17 -4.70
C ALA A 38 -8.39 -12.83 -4.34
N TYR A 39 -9.14 -11.75 -4.60
CA TYR A 39 -8.76 -10.40 -4.23
C TYR A 39 -9.90 -9.63 -3.56
N GLN A 40 -9.53 -8.70 -2.69
CA GLN A 40 -10.42 -7.68 -2.12
C GLN A 40 -10.25 -6.39 -2.92
N THR A 41 -11.33 -5.65 -3.15
CA THR A 41 -11.24 -4.31 -3.77
C THR A 41 -11.62 -3.25 -2.75
N ILE A 42 -10.71 -2.34 -2.48
CA ILE A 42 -10.86 -1.26 -1.51
C ILE A 42 -10.98 0.06 -2.27
N SER A 43 -12.12 0.73 -2.14
CA SER A 43 -12.35 2.01 -2.83
C SER A 43 -11.53 3.13 -2.20
N VAL A 44 -10.81 3.89 -3.03
CA VAL A 44 -10.00 5.05 -2.63
C VAL A 44 -10.18 6.15 -3.69
N SER A 45 -11.04 7.12 -3.38
CA SER A 45 -11.42 8.16 -4.35
C SER A 45 -10.25 9.05 -4.77
N GLY A 46 -10.13 9.29 -6.08
CA GLY A 46 -9.07 10.10 -6.67
C GLY A 46 -7.68 9.44 -6.66
N LEU A 47 -7.61 8.13 -6.48
CA LEU A 47 -6.41 7.33 -6.67
C LEU A 47 -6.28 6.92 -8.15
N THR A 48 -5.08 6.96 -8.70
CA THR A 48 -4.72 6.41 -10.00
C THR A 48 -3.35 5.73 -9.91
N PRO A 49 -2.99 4.84 -10.86
CA PRO A 49 -1.65 4.24 -10.89
C PRO A 49 -0.51 5.27 -10.97
N GLU A 50 -0.76 6.45 -11.53
CA GLU A 50 0.22 7.52 -11.69
C GLU A 50 0.41 8.33 -10.40
N ASN A 51 -0.58 8.35 -9.51
CA ASN A 51 -0.58 9.23 -8.34
C ASN A 51 -0.57 8.49 -7.00
N GLY A 52 -0.39 7.17 -6.97
CA GLY A 52 -0.41 6.48 -5.69
C GLY A 52 0.30 5.14 -5.64
N ALA A 53 0.57 4.73 -4.41
CA ALA A 53 1.15 3.44 -4.08
C ALA A 53 0.36 2.80 -2.94
N ALA A 54 0.36 1.48 -2.91
CA ALA A 54 -0.25 0.70 -1.84
C ALA A 54 0.73 -0.38 -1.38
N PHE A 55 0.67 -0.72 -0.11
CA PHE A 55 1.40 -1.84 0.46
C PHE A 55 0.69 -2.37 1.71
N VAL A 56 1.05 -3.58 2.12
CA VAL A 56 0.52 -4.21 3.32
C VAL A 56 1.62 -4.51 4.32
N VAL A 57 1.30 -4.41 5.61
CA VAL A 57 2.18 -4.74 6.72
C VAL A 57 1.49 -5.74 7.65
N PRO A 58 2.13 -6.84 8.08
CA PRO A 58 1.57 -7.73 9.09
C PRO A 58 1.23 -6.97 10.39
N VAL A 59 0.07 -7.25 10.97
CA VAL A 59 -0.37 -6.64 12.24
C VAL A 59 -0.27 -7.57 13.44
N GLY A 60 0.15 -8.81 13.21
CA GLY A 60 0.28 -9.84 14.24
C GLY A 60 1.19 -10.97 13.79
N GLY A 61 1.17 -12.07 14.55
CA GLY A 61 1.94 -13.27 14.23
C GLY A 61 1.53 -13.85 12.88
N TYR A 62 2.51 -14.31 12.12
CA TYR A 62 2.34 -15.05 10.87
C TYR A 62 3.27 -16.26 10.89
N ASN A 63 2.89 -17.31 10.16
CA ASN A 63 3.71 -18.49 9.99
C ASN A 63 4.78 -18.21 8.93
N VAL A 64 6.02 -18.02 9.37
CA VAL A 64 7.18 -17.72 8.50
C VAL A 64 7.41 -18.74 7.38
N ASN A 65 6.97 -19.99 7.57
CA ASN A 65 7.15 -21.05 6.58
C ASN A 65 6.00 -21.11 5.57
N LEU A 66 4.82 -20.61 5.93
CA LEU A 66 3.60 -20.80 5.15
C LEU A 66 3.05 -19.49 4.60
N ASP A 67 2.85 -18.48 5.44
CA ASP A 67 2.28 -17.20 5.05
C ASP A 67 3.23 -16.45 4.10
N LYS A 68 2.61 -15.75 3.15
CA LYS A 68 3.25 -14.85 2.18
C LYS A 68 2.63 -13.47 2.29
N GLN A 69 3.36 -12.43 1.90
CA GLN A 69 2.79 -11.09 1.86
C GLN A 69 1.62 -11.03 0.86
N LEU A 70 0.52 -10.36 1.22
CA LEU A 70 -0.55 -10.07 0.27
C LEU A 70 -0.03 -9.08 -0.78
N GLU A 71 -0.47 -9.20 -2.03
CA GLU A 71 -0.02 -8.29 -3.09
C GLU A 71 -1.04 -7.19 -3.36
N THR A 72 -0.58 -5.97 -3.51
CA THR A 72 -1.43 -4.80 -3.79
C THR A 72 -1.27 -4.33 -5.22
N GLU A 73 -2.38 -3.97 -5.85
CA GLU A 73 -2.41 -3.32 -7.15
C GLU A 73 -3.23 -2.04 -7.05
N VAL A 74 -2.61 -0.92 -7.44
CA VAL A 74 -3.31 0.35 -7.56
C VAL A 74 -4.02 0.39 -8.92
N ILE A 75 -5.32 0.68 -8.89
CA ILE A 75 -6.14 0.92 -10.08
C ILE A 75 -6.86 2.26 -9.92
N ALA A 76 -7.50 2.74 -11.00
CA ALA A 76 -8.30 3.96 -10.92
C ALA A 76 -9.42 3.82 -9.85
N GLY A 77 -9.37 4.69 -8.85
CA GLY A 77 -10.35 4.80 -7.78
C GLY A 77 -10.29 3.71 -6.71
N ALA A 78 -9.33 2.76 -6.76
CA ALA A 78 -9.29 1.65 -5.82
C ALA A 78 -7.91 0.98 -5.71
N VAL A 79 -7.76 0.15 -4.68
CA VAL A 79 -6.67 -0.81 -4.53
C VAL A 79 -7.25 -2.21 -4.51
N ARG A 80 -6.69 -3.11 -5.34
CA ARG A 80 -6.93 -4.55 -5.20
C ARG A 80 -5.88 -5.14 -4.28
N VAL A 81 -6.31 -5.98 -3.35
CA VAL A 81 -5.43 -6.76 -2.48
C VAL A 81 -5.63 -8.24 -2.75
N TYR A 82 -4.64 -8.84 -3.41
CA TYR A 82 -4.61 -10.23 -3.79
C TYR A 82 -4.14 -11.10 -2.63
N SER A 83 -4.82 -12.22 -2.42
CA SER A 83 -4.41 -13.26 -1.45
C SER A 83 -3.27 -14.15 -1.96
N TYR A 84 -2.59 -13.72 -3.02
CA TYR A 84 -1.58 -14.45 -3.75
C TYR A 84 -0.64 -13.46 -4.47
N ILE A 85 0.53 -13.94 -4.88
CA ILE A 85 1.47 -13.23 -5.74
C ILE A 85 1.00 -13.37 -7.18
N ARG A 86 0.70 -12.27 -7.85
CA ARG A 86 0.20 -12.23 -9.24
C ARG A 86 1.19 -12.94 -10.17
N GLY A 87 0.67 -13.84 -11.02
CA GLY A 87 1.49 -14.68 -11.91
C GLY A 87 2.12 -15.91 -11.24
N ARG A 88 1.85 -16.14 -9.94
CA ARG A 88 2.30 -17.33 -9.19
C ARG A 88 1.20 -17.84 -8.26
N GLU A 89 -0.05 -17.82 -8.71
CA GLU A 89 -1.23 -18.02 -7.85
C GLU A 89 -1.25 -19.41 -7.20
N GLN A 90 -0.77 -20.43 -7.92
CA GLN A 90 -0.76 -21.83 -7.52
C GLN A 90 0.15 -22.08 -6.29
N TYR A 91 1.12 -21.20 -6.04
CA TYR A 91 2.14 -21.37 -5.01
C TYR A 91 1.96 -20.43 -3.82
N SER A 92 1.26 -19.31 -4.01
CA SER A 92 1.28 -18.17 -3.09
C SER A 92 -0.06 -17.89 -2.40
N ASN A 93 -1.11 -18.62 -2.76
CA ASN A 93 -2.46 -18.52 -2.20
C ASN A 93 -2.61 -19.12 -0.78
N LYS A 94 -1.59 -19.01 0.07
CA LYS A 94 -1.48 -19.71 1.36
C LYS A 94 -1.70 -18.81 2.58
N THR A 95 -1.88 -17.52 2.34
CA THR A 95 -1.99 -16.53 3.41
C THR A 95 -3.43 -16.40 3.86
N GLY A 96 -3.66 -16.65 5.15
CA GLY A 96 -4.94 -16.44 5.83
C GLY A 96 -4.91 -15.33 6.89
N VAL A 97 -3.74 -14.74 7.12
CA VAL A 97 -3.54 -13.74 8.18
C VAL A 97 -3.97 -12.33 7.76
N ALA A 98 -4.32 -11.52 8.75
CA ALA A 98 -4.63 -10.11 8.56
C ALA A 98 -3.36 -9.27 8.41
N MET A 99 -3.41 -8.30 7.49
CA MET A 99 -2.40 -7.27 7.29
C MET A 99 -3.06 -5.90 7.23
N ARG A 100 -2.32 -4.85 7.54
CA ARG A 100 -2.77 -3.46 7.37
C ARG A 100 -2.40 -2.99 5.99
N LEU A 101 -3.41 -2.71 5.17
CA LEU A 101 -3.28 -1.97 3.93
C LEU A 101 -3.03 -0.50 4.25
N ILE A 102 -1.97 0.06 3.68
CA ILE A 102 -1.65 1.48 3.67
C ILE A 102 -1.67 1.93 2.21
N VAL A 103 -2.41 3.00 1.92
CA VAL A 103 -2.44 3.62 0.60
C VAL A 103 -1.92 5.03 0.71
N ILE A 104 -0.93 5.33 -0.11
CA ILE A 104 -0.31 6.65 -0.22
C ILE A 104 -0.74 7.27 -1.55
N ARG A 105 -1.10 8.55 -1.51
CA ARG A 105 -1.28 9.39 -2.69
C ARG A 105 -0.19 10.46 -2.73
N PHE A 106 0.29 10.73 -3.94
CA PHE A 106 1.21 11.78 -4.32
C PHE A 106 0.41 12.87 -5.05
N TYR A 107 0.76 14.14 -4.85
CA TYR A 107 0.19 15.26 -5.59
C TYR A 107 1.29 16.07 -6.26
#